data_AF-A0A8H3FT67-F1
#
_entry.id   AF-A0A8H3FT67-F1
#
_cell.length_a   1.000
_cell.length_b   1.000
_cell.length_c   1.000
_cell.angle_alpha   90.00
_cell.angle_beta   90.00
_cell.angle_gamma   90.00
#
_symmetry.space_group_name_H-M   'P 1'
#
loop_
_entity.id
_entity.type
_entity.pdbx_description
1 polymer ?
#
loop_
_entity_poly.entity_id
_entity_poly.type
_entity_poly.pdbx_seq_one_letter_code
_entity_poly.pdbx_strand_id
1 'polypeptide(L)'
;MYADHELLQRKYVNTETVVSLDPVADIPRSNFWTSEDGYAWDMDELAGAIKGGKGVMRNPLSRQMLIRADIRAITQYPLGRGLQALRVQQSRLKHGVRPQTIGELSTLGKALLEDNSEDGRPSQTAVEAFIAYLEALPSSEQKAIDDLKMPATDSHTGATESVVIR
;
A
#
# COMPACT_ATOMS: atom_id res chain seq x y z
N MET A 1 21.46 -9.82 14.41
CA MET A 1 20.02 -9.51 14.26
C MET A 1 19.14 -9.88 15.46
N TYR A 2 19.34 -10.99 16.19
CA TYR A 2 18.69 -11.16 17.52
C TYR A 2 19.64 -10.91 18.70
N ALA A 3 20.92 -11.30 18.57
CA ALA A 3 21.95 -11.00 19.57
C ALA A 3 22.08 -9.48 19.81
N ASP A 4 21.91 -8.66 18.78
CA ASP A 4 21.98 -7.19 18.92
C ASP A 4 20.73 -6.59 19.61
N HIS A 5 19.60 -7.30 19.59
CA HIS A 5 18.38 -6.85 20.27
C HIS A 5 18.45 -7.15 21.77
N GLU A 6 18.88 -8.35 22.14
CA GLU A 6 19.03 -8.79 23.55
C GLU A 6 20.30 -8.26 24.23
N LEU A 7 21.45 -8.26 23.55
CA LEU A 7 22.73 -7.87 24.16
C LEU A 7 23.11 -6.40 23.97
N LEU A 8 22.64 -5.73 22.93
CA LEU A 8 23.09 -4.37 22.58
C LEU A 8 22.04 -3.26 22.81
N GLN A 9 20.84 -3.59 23.32
CA GLN A 9 19.75 -2.63 23.59
C GLN A 9 19.57 -1.62 22.44
N ARG A 10 19.59 -2.11 21.20
CA ARG A 10 19.58 -1.27 20.02
C ARG A 10 18.31 -0.40 20.03
N LYS A 11 18.47 0.93 19.91
CA LYS A 11 17.32 1.84 19.82
C LYS A 11 16.67 1.71 18.45
N TYR A 12 15.43 1.24 18.44
CA TYR A 12 14.57 1.23 17.25
C TYR A 12 13.81 2.55 17.14
N VAL A 13 13.29 2.83 15.95
CA VAL A 13 12.48 4.03 15.72
C VAL A 13 11.14 3.93 16.47
N ASN A 14 10.58 2.73 16.58
CA ASN A 14 9.38 2.46 17.38
C ASN A 14 9.71 1.81 18.73
N THR A 15 8.92 2.17 19.73
CA THR A 15 8.99 1.59 21.09
C THR A 15 7.98 0.47 21.29
N GLU A 16 6.89 0.48 20.51
CA GLU A 16 5.75 -0.44 20.62
C GLU A 16 5.45 -1.12 19.27
N THR A 17 4.80 -2.28 19.34
CA THR A 17 4.21 -2.98 18.21
C THR A 17 3.02 -2.20 17.64
N VAL A 18 2.57 -2.57 16.45
CA VAL A 18 1.63 -1.74 15.68
C VAL A 18 0.18 -2.04 16.03
N VAL A 19 -0.13 -3.29 16.36
CA VAL A 19 -1.50 -3.75 16.56
C VAL A 19 -1.78 -3.97 18.04
N SER A 20 -0.90 -4.67 18.76
CA SER A 20 -1.08 -4.96 20.18
C SER A 20 -0.62 -3.83 21.10
N LEU A 21 0.19 -2.87 20.61
CA LEU A 21 0.85 -1.82 21.40
C LEU A 21 1.76 -2.40 22.50
N ASP A 22 2.24 -3.63 22.31
CA ASP A 22 3.19 -4.26 23.22
C ASP A 22 4.57 -3.63 23.04
N PRO A 23 5.39 -3.54 24.09
CA PRO A 23 6.77 -3.12 23.96
C PRO A 23 7.53 -3.98 22.94
N VAL A 24 8.36 -3.35 22.12
CA VAL A 24 9.21 -4.07 21.14
C VAL A 24 10.09 -5.13 21.82
N ALA A 25 10.47 -4.91 23.08
CA ALA A 25 11.25 -5.86 23.87
C ALA A 25 10.51 -7.17 24.19
N ASP A 26 9.17 -7.16 24.16
CA ASP A 26 8.34 -8.32 24.49
C ASP A 26 7.98 -9.16 23.25
N ILE A 27 8.42 -8.74 22.05
CA ILE A 27 8.18 -9.48 20.82
C ILE A 27 8.93 -10.84 20.87
N PRO A 28 8.24 -11.97 20.67
CA PRO A 28 8.87 -13.27 20.67
C PRO A 28 9.97 -13.39 19.60
N ARG A 29 11.07 -14.08 19.93
CA ARG A 29 12.19 -14.30 19.01
C ARG A 29 11.82 -14.88 17.66
N SER A 30 10.81 -15.75 17.65
CA SER A 30 10.29 -16.41 16.45
C SER A 30 9.53 -15.46 15.52
N ASN A 31 9.16 -14.29 16.02
CA ASN A 31 8.29 -13.32 15.36
C ASN A 31 9.02 -11.99 15.11
N PHE A 32 10.11 -11.74 15.81
CA PHE A 32 10.86 -10.50 15.71
C PHE A 32 11.57 -10.35 14.36
N TRP A 33 11.39 -9.19 13.73
CA TRP A 33 12.11 -8.77 12.54
C TRP A 33 12.36 -7.26 12.54
N THR A 34 13.41 -6.81 11.86
CA THR A 34 13.74 -5.38 11.74
C THR A 34 13.89 -5.00 10.29
N SER A 35 13.24 -3.93 9.88
CA SER A 35 13.41 -3.33 8.54
C SER A 35 14.65 -2.45 8.46
N GLU A 36 15.09 -2.17 7.24
CA GLU A 36 16.29 -1.36 7.00
C GLU A 36 16.12 0.11 7.45
N ASP A 37 14.88 0.61 7.47
CA ASP A 37 14.52 1.92 8.03
C ASP A 37 14.59 1.97 9.58
N GLY A 38 14.98 0.88 10.23
CA GLY A 38 15.25 0.83 11.68
C GLY A 38 14.01 0.59 12.55
N TYR A 39 12.89 0.21 11.95
CA TYR A 39 11.70 -0.21 12.69
C TYR A 39 11.79 -1.70 13.07
N ALA A 40 11.30 -2.02 14.25
CA ALA A 40 11.14 -3.37 14.76
C ALA A 40 9.68 -3.82 14.61
N TRP A 41 9.51 -5.08 14.25
CA TRP A 41 8.23 -5.65 13.85
C TRP A 41 8.01 -7.00 14.51
N ASP A 42 6.78 -7.19 14.99
CA ASP A 42 6.20 -8.53 15.07
C ASP A 42 5.74 -8.91 13.65
N MET A 43 6.29 -9.98 13.11
CA MET A 43 5.99 -10.45 11.77
C MET A 43 4.55 -10.93 11.59
N ASP A 44 3.88 -11.42 12.64
CA ASP A 44 2.46 -11.77 12.56
C ASP A 44 1.60 -10.52 12.43
N GLU A 45 1.90 -9.47 13.20
CA GLU A 45 1.22 -8.19 13.10
C GLU A 45 1.48 -7.51 11.76
N LEU A 46 2.74 -7.48 11.32
CA LEU A 46 3.11 -6.87 10.04
C LEU A 46 2.42 -7.59 8.89
N ALA A 47 2.39 -8.93 8.90
CA ALA A 47 1.67 -9.71 7.90
C ALA A 47 0.15 -9.47 7.98
N GLY A 48 -0.41 -9.35 9.18
CA GLY A 48 -1.81 -8.99 9.40
C GLY A 48 -2.16 -7.61 8.84
N ALA A 49 -1.35 -6.60 9.14
CA ALA A 49 -1.52 -5.23 8.66
C ALA A 49 -1.43 -5.15 7.12
N ILE A 50 -0.47 -5.85 6.51
CA ILE A 50 -0.34 -5.91 5.05
C ILE A 50 -1.55 -6.64 4.42
N LYS A 51 -2.05 -7.72 5.04
CA LYS A 51 -3.27 -8.41 4.58
C LYS A 51 -4.49 -7.50 4.67
N GLY A 52 -4.67 -6.78 5.78
CA GLY A 52 -5.73 -5.77 5.95
C GLY A 52 -5.63 -4.65 4.90
N GLY A 53 -4.41 -4.28 4.52
CA GLY A 53 -4.11 -3.38 3.40
C GLY A 53 -4.29 -3.96 2.00
N LYS A 54 -4.92 -5.14 1.85
CA LYS A 54 -5.07 -5.88 0.58
C LYS A 54 -3.74 -6.16 -0.15
N GLY A 55 -2.66 -6.39 0.61
CA GLY A 55 -1.35 -6.80 0.07
C GLY A 55 -0.45 -5.63 -0.38
N VAL A 56 -0.77 -4.40 -0.03
CA VAL A 56 0.12 -3.25 -0.27
C VAL A 56 1.31 -3.32 0.69
N MET A 57 2.52 -3.43 0.14
CA MET A 57 3.77 -3.57 0.89
C MET A 57 4.25 -2.20 1.42
N ARG A 58 3.54 -1.67 2.40
CA ARG A 58 3.77 -0.38 3.03
C ARG A 58 4.07 -0.58 4.51
N ASN A 59 4.99 0.21 5.05
CA ASN A 59 5.23 0.30 6.49
C ASN A 59 3.95 0.87 7.14
N PRO A 60 3.30 0.13 8.07
CA PRO A 60 2.07 0.57 8.71
C PRO A 60 2.20 1.87 9.52
N LEU A 61 3.37 2.10 10.14
CA LEU A 61 3.64 3.25 11.00
C LEU A 61 4.03 4.48 10.19
N SER A 62 5.05 4.37 9.34
CA SER A 62 5.54 5.51 8.56
C SER A 62 4.68 5.81 7.34
N ARG A 63 3.80 4.88 6.94
CA ARG A 63 3.02 4.91 5.70
C ARG A 63 3.88 5.00 4.43
N GLN A 64 5.18 4.74 4.53
CA GLN A 64 6.09 4.71 3.38
C GLN A 64 6.14 3.31 2.76
N MET A 65 6.45 3.25 1.47
CA MET A 65 6.62 1.97 0.77
C MET A 65 7.85 1.25 1.30
N LEU A 66 7.71 -0.06 1.58
CA LEU A 66 8.84 -0.89 1.96
C LEU A 66 9.78 -1.04 0.75
N ILE A 67 11.08 -1.02 1.01
CA ILE A 67 12.09 -1.20 -0.03
C ILE A 67 12.11 -2.66 -0.53
N ARG A 68 12.70 -2.88 -1.72
CA ARG A 68 12.73 -4.21 -2.33
C ARG A 68 13.44 -5.27 -1.47
N ALA A 69 14.45 -4.87 -0.71
CA ALA A 69 15.18 -5.76 0.19
C ALA A 69 14.27 -6.26 1.32
N ASP A 70 13.62 -5.33 2.02
CA ASP A 70 12.65 -5.62 3.08
C ASP A 70 11.48 -6.47 2.60
N ILE A 71 10.89 -6.15 1.44
CA ILE A 71 9.81 -6.96 0.85
C ILE A 71 10.26 -8.40 0.61
N ARG A 72 11.50 -8.60 0.13
CA ARG A 72 12.04 -9.94 -0.08
C ARG A 72 12.23 -10.67 1.25
N ALA A 73 12.79 -10.00 2.26
CA ALA A 73 12.99 -10.57 3.59
C ALA A 73 11.65 -10.99 4.23
N ILE A 74 10.65 -10.09 4.22
CA ILE A 74 9.31 -10.34 4.75
C ILE A 74 8.66 -11.53 4.03
N THR A 75 8.70 -11.58 2.69
CA THR A 75 8.08 -12.68 1.93
C THR A 75 8.79 -14.03 2.10
N GLN A 76 10.07 -14.04 2.46
CA GLN A 76 10.83 -15.26 2.74
C GLN A 76 10.66 -15.75 4.19
N TYR A 77 10.23 -14.86 5.09
CA TYR A 77 9.97 -15.19 6.49
C TYR A 77 8.82 -16.22 6.63
N PRO A 78 8.89 -17.20 7.54
CA PRO A 78 7.86 -18.23 7.71
C PRO A 78 6.43 -17.65 7.84
N LEU A 79 6.26 -16.63 8.67
CA LEU A 79 4.97 -15.96 8.91
C LEU A 79 4.55 -15.03 7.75
N GLY A 80 5.51 -14.52 6.98
CA GLY A 80 5.28 -13.64 5.83
C GLY A 80 5.08 -14.37 4.50
N ARG A 81 5.29 -15.70 4.43
CA ARG A 81 5.15 -16.49 3.19
C ARG A 81 3.77 -16.39 2.55
N GLY A 82 2.72 -16.23 3.36
CA GLY A 82 1.34 -16.02 2.87
C GLY A 82 1.16 -14.73 2.06
N LEU A 83 2.04 -13.73 2.25
CA LEU A 83 2.01 -12.47 1.50
C LEU A 83 2.51 -12.63 0.05
N GLN A 84 3.23 -13.71 -0.24
CA GLN A 84 3.74 -13.96 -1.59
C GLN A 84 2.61 -14.23 -2.59
N ALA A 85 1.55 -14.93 -2.16
CA ALA A 85 0.34 -15.14 -2.95
C ALA A 85 -0.35 -13.81 -3.27
N LEU A 86 -0.48 -12.93 -2.27
CA LEU A 86 -1.06 -11.59 -2.45
C LEU A 86 -0.20 -10.74 -3.39
N ARG A 87 1.14 -10.84 -3.33
CA ARG A 87 2.03 -10.15 -4.26
C ARG A 87 1.85 -10.61 -5.70
N VAL A 88 1.66 -11.91 -5.92
CA VAL A 88 1.37 -12.47 -7.25
C VAL A 88 0.01 -11.99 -7.76
N GLN A 89 -1.02 -11.98 -6.90
CA GLN A 89 -2.34 -11.45 -7.26
C GLN A 89 -2.27 -9.97 -7.64
N GLN A 90 -1.62 -9.13 -6.82
CA GLN A 90 -1.35 -7.72 -7.13
C GLN A 90 -0.59 -7.55 -8.45
N SER A 91 0.43 -8.37 -8.71
CA SER A 91 1.16 -8.33 -9.98
C SER A 91 0.28 -8.67 -11.17
N ARG A 92 -0.68 -9.60 -11.03
CA ARG A 92 -1.63 -9.93 -12.10
C ARG A 92 -2.65 -8.82 -12.31
N LEU A 93 -3.16 -8.23 -11.24
CA LEU A 93 -4.09 -7.09 -11.29
C LEU A 93 -3.46 -5.88 -12.01
N LYS A 94 -2.16 -5.62 -11.83
CA LYS A 94 -1.43 -4.59 -12.59
C LYS A 94 -1.44 -4.78 -14.11
N HIS A 95 -1.57 -6.02 -14.60
CA HIS A 95 -1.68 -6.30 -16.03
C HIS A 95 -3.14 -6.27 -16.52
N GLY A 96 -4.10 -6.20 -15.60
CA GLY A 96 -5.53 -6.17 -15.91
C GLY A 96 -6.06 -4.77 -16.27
N VAL A 97 -5.31 -3.71 -15.97
CA VAL A 97 -5.68 -2.32 -16.31
C VAL A 97 -4.92 -1.89 -17.57
N ARG A 98 -5.66 -1.48 -18.61
CA ARG A 98 -5.04 -1.02 -19.85
C ARG A 98 -4.32 0.32 -19.65
N PRO A 99 -3.23 0.59 -20.40
CA PRO A 99 -2.59 1.91 -20.41
C PRO A 99 -3.56 3.04 -20.77
N GLN A 100 -4.58 2.76 -21.59
CA GLN A 100 -5.63 3.70 -21.93
C GLN A 100 -6.43 4.15 -20.69
N THR A 101 -6.80 3.23 -19.80
CA THR A 101 -7.50 3.53 -18.55
C THR A 101 -6.67 4.44 -17.63
N ILE A 102 -5.34 4.27 -17.62
CA ILE A 102 -4.42 5.17 -16.90
C ILE A 102 -4.42 6.57 -17.56
N GLY A 103 -4.48 6.63 -18.89
CA GLY A 103 -4.61 7.88 -19.64
C GLY A 103 -5.90 8.63 -19.32
N GLU A 104 -7.04 7.94 -19.33
CA GLU A 104 -8.35 8.52 -18.97
C GLU A 104 -8.35 9.04 -17.52
N LEU A 105 -7.75 8.29 -16.58
CA LEU A 105 -7.61 8.74 -15.19
C LEU A 105 -6.72 9.99 -15.08
N SER A 106 -5.64 10.08 -15.87
CA SER A 106 -4.80 11.29 -15.92
C SER A 106 -5.54 12.50 -16.50
N THR A 107 -6.43 12.28 -17.47
CA THR A 107 -7.27 13.33 -18.05
C THR A 107 -8.26 13.85 -17.03
N LEU A 108 -8.93 12.96 -16.30
CA LEU A 108 -9.80 13.31 -15.18
C LEU A 108 -9.04 14.13 -14.12
N GLY A 109 -7.88 13.65 -13.68
CA GLY A 109 -7.08 14.33 -12.65
C GLY A 109 -6.69 15.75 -13.06
N LYS A 110 -6.35 15.98 -14.32
CA LYS A 110 -6.08 17.34 -14.84
C LYS A 110 -7.33 18.22 -14.83
N ALA A 111 -8.45 17.69 -15.32
CA ALA A 111 -9.71 18.42 -15.33
C ALA A 111 -10.13 18.86 -13.91
N LEU A 112 -9.97 17.98 -12.92
CA LEU A 112 -10.27 18.29 -11.51
C LEU A 112 -9.31 19.33 -10.90
N LEU A 113 -8.03 19.32 -11.27
CA LEU A 113 -7.04 20.27 -10.75
C LEU A 113 -7.11 21.65 -11.42
N GLU A 114 -7.48 21.69 -12.69
CA GLU A 114 -7.58 22.92 -13.49
C GLU A 114 -8.92 23.65 -13.27
N ASP A 115 -9.93 22.94 -12.77
CA ASP A 115 -11.26 23.50 -12.50
C ASP A 115 -11.23 24.47 -11.31
N ASN A 116 -11.36 25.76 -11.63
CA ASN A 116 -11.55 26.85 -10.66
C ASN A 116 -12.93 27.49 -10.82
N SER A 117 -13.89 26.81 -11.46
CA SER A 117 -15.25 27.34 -11.64
C SER A 117 -16.04 27.31 -10.33
N GLU A 118 -16.88 28.32 -10.11
CA GLU A 118 -17.75 28.38 -8.91
C GLU A 118 -18.79 27.25 -8.88
N ASP A 119 -19.17 26.72 -10.05
CA ASP A 119 -20.21 25.71 -10.22
C ASP A 119 -19.65 24.29 -10.43
N GLY A 120 -18.34 24.11 -10.61
CA GLY A 120 -17.66 22.80 -10.70
C GLY A 120 -18.15 21.91 -11.84
N ARG A 121 -18.87 22.48 -12.83
CA ARG A 121 -19.43 21.74 -13.97
C ARG A 121 -18.39 21.04 -14.84
N PRO A 122 -17.21 21.63 -15.12
CA PRO A 122 -16.14 20.93 -15.85
C PRO A 122 -15.70 19.66 -15.14
N SER A 123 -15.50 19.73 -13.81
CA SER A 123 -15.18 18.56 -12.98
C SER A 123 -16.28 17.50 -13.02
N GLN A 124 -17.55 17.88 -12.85
CA GLN A 124 -18.67 16.94 -12.93
C GLN A 124 -18.74 16.23 -14.28
N THR A 125 -18.59 16.98 -15.37
CA THR A 125 -18.63 16.41 -16.72
C THR A 125 -17.48 15.43 -16.95
N ALA A 126 -16.29 15.75 -16.45
CA ALA A 126 -15.13 14.87 -16.55
C ALA A 126 -15.33 13.58 -15.72
N VAL A 127 -15.93 13.69 -14.53
CA VAL A 127 -16.27 12.52 -13.68
C VAL A 127 -17.30 11.63 -14.39
N GLU A 128 -18.38 12.20 -14.91
CA GLU A 128 -19.42 11.45 -15.64
C GLU A 128 -18.85 10.74 -16.88
N ALA A 129 -18.01 11.42 -17.65
CA ALA A 129 -17.33 10.84 -18.80
C ALA A 129 -16.43 9.65 -18.40
N PHE A 130 -15.71 9.77 -17.27
CA PHE A 130 -14.87 8.70 -16.76
C PHE A 130 -15.69 7.51 -16.25
N ILE A 131 -16.81 7.75 -15.54
CA ILE A 131 -17.73 6.69 -15.10
C ILE A 131 -18.29 5.94 -16.31
N ALA A 132 -18.77 6.66 -17.33
CA ALA A 132 -19.28 6.04 -18.56
C ALA A 132 -18.21 5.21 -19.29
N TYR A 133 -16.96 5.66 -19.28
CA TYR A 133 -15.83 4.87 -19.79
C TYR A 133 -15.64 3.58 -18.98
N LEU A 134 -15.64 3.64 -17.65
CA LEU A 134 -15.49 2.47 -16.79
C LEU A 134 -16.61 1.44 -17.00
N GLU A 135 -17.86 1.91 -17.14
CA GLU A 135 -19.02 1.05 -17.41
C GLU A 135 -18.93 0.32 -18.76
N ALA A 136 -18.26 0.92 -19.74
CA ALA A 136 -18.03 0.32 -21.06
C ALA A 136 -16.90 -0.73 -21.09
N LEU A 137 -16.08 -0.83 -20.02
CA LEU A 137 -14.99 -1.80 -19.95
C LEU A 137 -15.51 -3.24 -19.73
N PRO A 138 -14.75 -4.26 -20.17
CA PRO A 138 -15.05 -5.65 -19.83
C PRO A 138 -15.08 -5.86 -18.31
N SER A 139 -15.97 -6.73 -17.83
CA SER A 139 -16.14 -7.02 -16.39
C SER A 139 -14.86 -7.49 -15.69
N SER A 140 -13.94 -8.13 -16.42
CA SER A 140 -12.62 -8.51 -15.89
C SER A 140 -11.74 -7.29 -15.57
N GLU A 141 -11.87 -6.22 -16.35
CA GLU A 141 -11.10 -4.97 -16.19
C GLU A 141 -11.73 -4.07 -15.14
N GLN A 142 -13.07 -3.97 -15.10
CA GLN A 142 -13.79 -3.30 -14.00
C GLN A 142 -13.42 -3.90 -12.64
N LYS A 143 -13.46 -5.23 -12.53
CA LYS A 143 -13.03 -5.92 -11.31
C LYS A 143 -11.55 -5.68 -10.99
N ALA A 144 -10.68 -5.61 -12.00
CA ALA A 144 -9.27 -5.30 -11.79
C ALA A 144 -9.10 -3.89 -11.23
N ILE A 145 -9.87 -2.91 -11.70
CA ILE A 145 -9.84 -1.52 -11.21
C ILE A 145 -10.36 -1.45 -9.77
N ASP A 146 -11.46 -2.13 -9.45
CA ASP A 146 -12.05 -2.17 -8.10
C ASP A 146 -11.11 -2.82 -7.06
N ASP A 147 -10.42 -3.88 -7.47
CA ASP A 147 -9.55 -4.66 -6.58
C ASP A 147 -8.12 -4.09 -6.50
N LEU A 148 -7.68 -3.31 -7.49
CA LEU A 148 -6.34 -2.74 -7.53
C LEU A 148 -6.21 -1.57 -6.56
N LYS A 149 -5.67 -1.84 -5.38
CA LYS A 149 -5.17 -0.79 -4.49
C LYS A 149 -3.80 -0.30 -4.95
N MET A 150 -3.74 0.93 -5.44
CA MET A 150 -2.46 1.61 -5.72
C MET A 150 -2.12 2.59 -4.60
N PRO A 151 -0.84 2.65 -4.17
CA PRO A 151 -0.37 3.78 -3.39
C PRO A 151 -0.43 5.02 -4.28
N ALA A 152 -1.19 6.03 -3.85
CA ALA A 152 -1.20 7.35 -4.44
C ALA A 152 -0.35 8.27 -3.54
N THR A 153 0.50 9.07 -4.15
CA THR A 153 1.26 10.11 -3.45
C THR A 153 0.69 11.45 -3.87
N ASP A 154 0.17 12.20 -2.91
CA ASP A 154 -0.24 13.58 -3.12
C ASP A 154 1.00 14.43 -3.40
N SER A 155 1.06 15.02 -4.59
CA SER A 155 2.17 15.86 -5.04
C SER A 155 2.26 17.20 -4.30
N HIS A 156 1.19 17.65 -3.64
CA HIS A 156 1.15 18.91 -2.90
C HIS A 156 1.60 18.74 -1.45
N THR A 157 1.20 17.64 -0.78
CA THR A 157 1.53 17.39 0.63
C THR A 157 2.64 16.35 0.84
N GLY A 158 2.98 15.56 -0.19
CA GLY A 158 3.88 14.41 -0.09
C GLY A 158 3.27 13.21 0.64
N ALA A 159 1.99 13.30 1.06
CA ALA A 159 1.31 12.23 1.78
C ALA A 159 1.06 11.03 0.85
N THR A 160 1.38 9.81 1.33
CA THR A 160 1.12 8.57 0.59
C THR A 160 -0.09 7.86 1.16
N GLU A 161 -1.20 7.88 0.43
CA GLU A 161 -2.46 7.23 0.79
C GLU A 161 -2.78 6.08 -0.17
N SER A 162 -3.47 5.05 0.32
CA SER A 162 -3.96 3.98 -0.55
C SER A 162 -5.30 4.41 -1.12
N VAL A 163 -5.34 4.79 -2.40
CA VAL A 163 -6.59 5.19 -3.07
C VAL A 163 -7.21 3.96 -3.72
N VAL A 164 -8.53 3.83 -3.55
CA VAL A 164 -9.35 2.92 -4.33
C VAL A 164 -10.07 3.79 -5.35
N ILE A 165 -9.96 3.47 -6.64
CA ILE A 165 -10.76 4.11 -7.67
C ILE A 165 -12.19 3.59 -7.45
N ARG A 166 -13.03 4.41 -6.83
CA ARG A 166 -14.47 4.15 -6.63
C ARG A 166 -15.24 5.31 -7.22
#